data_AF-A0A024VRX6-F1
#
_entry.id   AF-A0A024VRX6-F1
#
_cell.length_a   1.000
_cell.length_b   1.000
_cell.length_c   1.000
_cell.angle_alpha   90.00
_cell.angle_beta   90.00
_cell.angle_gamma   90.00
#
_symmetry.space_group_name_H-M   'P 1'
#
loop_
_entity.id
_entity.type
_entity.pdbx_description
1 polymer ?
#
loop_
_entity_poly.entity_id
_entity_poly.type
_entity_poly.pdbx_seq_one_letter_code
_entity_poly.pdbx_strand_id
1 'polypeptide(L)'
;MNKVLLNSLNKICNKKKNGYNNFNVLLNIRNIVYDTSRNYKKRENIFYKSFIRNDYSSMSKKVEDENDNKKKSKKKNIFLTWKCLGINLSLTIPALYLYLYLLQNEKNKKKGFGKTTMESIGKPLIGGDFTLINHHGNIVTNKSFKNKFCLIYFGFTYCPDICPQELEKQTIVIEKIHKKYGDIITPIFISVDPQRDTVAQINYYCKSFSPKLIGLTGTKELIKHVAKLFRVYYNENVTDVNYSKENESISKNNNYNYNYLIDHSIIHYLLDTNGNFLDFFGKNATTSEMVDKISEYIDDHMNKHKDYPKNTISIQA
;
A
#
# COMPACT_ATOMS: atom_id res chain seq x y z
N MET A 1 12.73 -29.34 -16.66
CA MET A 1 13.54 -28.21 -16.18
C MET A 1 14.19 -28.53 -14.82
N ASN A 2 14.95 -29.64 -14.71
CA ASN A 2 15.46 -30.14 -13.41
C ASN A 2 16.82 -30.86 -13.47
N LYS A 3 17.69 -30.49 -14.43
CA LYS A 3 19.06 -31.06 -14.54
C LYS A 3 20.20 -30.04 -14.41
N VAL A 4 19.91 -28.74 -14.42
CA VAL A 4 20.95 -27.69 -14.31
C VAL A 4 21.22 -27.30 -12.85
N LEU A 5 20.24 -27.41 -11.95
CA LEU A 5 20.40 -27.09 -10.52
C LEU A 5 21.17 -28.15 -9.72
N LEU A 6 21.25 -29.40 -10.19
CA LEU A 6 21.96 -30.48 -9.50
C LEU A 6 23.49 -30.41 -9.68
N ASN A 7 23.97 -29.81 -10.77
CA ASN A 7 25.41 -29.74 -11.06
C ASN A 7 26.15 -28.59 -10.36
N SER A 8 25.45 -27.57 -9.86
CA SER A 8 26.09 -26.45 -9.15
C SER A 8 26.33 -26.76 -7.65
N LEU A 9 25.47 -27.56 -7.03
CA LEU A 9 25.60 -27.91 -5.61
C LEU A 9 26.71 -28.93 -5.31
N ASN A 10 27.07 -29.79 -6.28
CA ASN A 10 28.17 -30.75 -6.12
C ASN A 10 29.56 -30.09 -6.14
N LYS A 11 29.68 -28.82 -6.53
CA LYS A 11 30.97 -28.12 -6.59
C LYS A 11 31.35 -27.41 -5.28
N ILE A 12 30.45 -27.35 -4.29
CA ILE A 12 30.67 -26.66 -3.01
C ILE A 12 31.05 -27.65 -1.88
N CYS A 13 30.72 -28.94 -2.00
CA CYS A 13 31.00 -29.92 -0.95
C CYS A 13 32.45 -30.45 -0.88
N ASN A 14 33.37 -29.97 -1.73
CA ASN A 14 34.74 -30.53 -1.81
C ASN A 14 35.86 -29.63 -1.30
N LYS A 15 35.57 -28.64 -0.43
CA LYS A 15 36.64 -27.89 0.25
C LYS A 15 36.34 -27.65 1.71
N LYS A 16 37.23 -28.19 2.54
CA LYS A 16 37.43 -27.99 3.99
C LYS A 16 36.59 -28.85 4.93
N LYS A 17 37.13 -30.05 5.19
CA LYS A 17 37.28 -30.60 6.55
C LYS A 17 38.03 -29.58 7.41
N ASN A 18 37.48 -29.23 8.57
CA ASN A 18 38.20 -29.13 9.86
C ASN A 18 37.25 -28.66 10.97
N GLY A 19 37.27 -29.35 12.10
CA GLY A 19 36.77 -28.82 13.37
C GLY A 19 35.45 -29.43 13.83
N TYR A 20 35.55 -30.29 14.84
CA TYR A 20 34.49 -31.05 15.49
C TYR A 20 33.45 -30.20 16.24
N ASN A 21 32.29 -30.84 16.46
CA ASN A 21 31.22 -30.53 17.42
C ASN A 21 30.05 -29.66 16.93
N ASN A 22 29.17 -30.28 16.12
CA ASN A 22 27.69 -30.23 16.25
C ASN A 22 27.01 -30.91 15.04
N PHE A 23 27.43 -32.14 14.73
CA PHE A 23 26.85 -32.96 13.66
C PHE A 23 25.42 -33.45 13.97
N ASN A 24 24.91 -33.18 15.18
CA ASN A 24 23.56 -33.57 15.64
C ASN A 24 22.49 -32.47 15.54
N VAL A 25 22.81 -31.27 15.01
CA VAL A 25 21.81 -30.20 14.87
C VAL A 25 21.38 -29.96 13.41
N LEU A 26 22.24 -30.24 12.43
CA LEU A 26 21.91 -30.04 11.00
C LEU A 26 21.28 -31.25 10.30
N LEU A 27 21.35 -32.45 10.89
CA LEU A 27 20.56 -33.61 10.46
C LEU A 27 19.10 -33.53 10.94
N ASN A 28 18.79 -32.67 11.92
CA ASN A 28 17.45 -32.53 12.47
C ASN A 28 16.55 -31.57 11.67
N ILE A 29 17.12 -30.59 10.95
CA ILE A 29 16.29 -29.60 10.22
C ILE A 29 15.96 -30.07 8.79
N ARG A 30 16.79 -30.94 8.20
CA ARG A 30 16.52 -31.49 6.85
C ARG A 30 15.44 -32.58 6.85
N ASN A 31 15.25 -33.29 7.96
CA ASN A 31 14.13 -34.22 8.15
C ASN A 31 12.82 -33.52 8.57
N ILE A 32 12.89 -32.34 9.19
CA ILE A 32 11.68 -31.59 9.59
C ILE A 32 10.99 -30.90 8.40
N VAL A 33 11.73 -30.53 7.34
CA VAL A 33 11.15 -29.85 6.16
C VAL A 33 10.71 -30.84 5.06
N TYR A 34 11.29 -32.03 4.97
CA TYR A 34 10.84 -33.06 4.01
C TYR A 34 9.68 -33.94 4.50
N ASP A 35 9.37 -33.93 5.80
CA ASP A 35 8.28 -34.73 6.40
C ASP A 35 6.99 -33.93 6.68
N THR A 36 7.06 -32.60 6.68
CA THR A 36 5.90 -31.70 6.85
C THR A 36 5.10 -31.50 5.55
N SER A 37 5.71 -31.64 4.37
CA SER A 37 5.00 -31.52 3.09
C SER A 37 4.25 -32.79 2.65
N ARG A 38 4.54 -33.97 3.25
CA ARG A 38 3.88 -35.24 2.91
C ARG A 38 2.73 -35.60 3.86
N ASN A 39 2.70 -35.00 5.05
CA ASN A 39 1.71 -35.28 6.10
C ASN A 39 0.51 -34.32 6.15
N TYR A 40 0.52 -33.19 5.42
CA TYR A 40 -0.66 -32.32 5.34
C TYR A 40 -1.74 -32.88 4.39
N LYS A 41 -1.33 -33.45 3.25
CA LYS A 41 -2.25 -34.00 2.22
C LYS A 41 -2.80 -35.40 2.54
N LYS A 42 -2.31 -36.05 3.62
CA LYS A 42 -2.73 -37.39 4.05
C LYS A 42 -3.60 -37.38 5.32
N ARG A 43 -3.65 -36.27 6.07
CA ARG A 43 -4.50 -36.11 7.27
C ARG A 43 -5.91 -35.56 6.99
N GLU A 44 -6.13 -34.81 5.91
CA GLU A 44 -7.51 -34.46 5.47
C GLU A 44 -8.30 -35.69 4.99
N ASN A 45 -7.64 -36.65 4.33
CA ASN A 45 -8.28 -37.85 3.78
C ASN A 45 -8.55 -38.97 4.79
N ILE A 46 -8.09 -38.83 6.04
CA ILE A 46 -8.31 -39.82 7.12
C ILE A 46 -9.30 -39.28 8.14
N PHE A 47 -9.34 -37.96 8.38
CA PHE A 47 -10.33 -37.33 9.27
C PHE A 47 -11.72 -37.21 8.62
N TYR A 48 -11.81 -36.97 7.30
CA TYR A 48 -13.09 -37.02 6.58
C TYR A 48 -13.64 -38.45 6.36
N LYS A 49 -12.76 -39.46 6.32
CA LYS A 49 -13.15 -40.86 6.11
C LYS A 49 -13.44 -41.63 7.40
N SER A 50 -13.01 -41.15 8.57
CA SER A 50 -13.36 -41.76 9.86
C SER A 50 -14.64 -41.17 10.47
N PHE A 51 -15.01 -39.93 10.13
CA PHE A 51 -16.25 -39.30 10.63
C PHE A 51 -17.51 -39.70 9.84
N ILE A 52 -17.38 -40.17 8.59
CA ILE A 52 -18.53 -40.57 7.74
C ILE A 52 -18.79 -42.08 7.75
N ARG A 53 -17.90 -42.90 8.36
CA ARG A 53 -17.99 -44.37 8.29
C ARG A 53 -18.57 -45.03 9.55
N ASN A 54 -18.64 -44.32 10.68
CA ASN A 54 -19.06 -44.89 11.97
C ASN A 54 -20.53 -44.64 12.34
N ASP A 55 -21.22 -43.67 11.73
CA ASP A 55 -22.66 -43.45 11.97
C ASP A 55 -23.58 -44.19 10.99
N TYR A 56 -23.02 -44.72 9.89
CA TYR A 56 -23.80 -45.43 8.86
C TYR A 56 -23.92 -46.95 9.10
N SER A 57 -23.05 -47.54 9.93
CA SER A 57 -23.01 -49.01 10.17
C SER A 57 -23.76 -49.46 11.43
N SER A 58 -24.11 -48.54 12.34
CA SER A 58 -24.84 -48.82 13.58
C SER A 58 -26.36 -48.62 13.44
N MET A 59 -26.80 -47.94 12.37
CA MET A 59 -28.21 -47.77 12.01
C MET A 59 -28.71 -48.87 11.06
N SER A 60 -27.83 -49.45 10.22
CA SER A 60 -28.24 -50.43 9.19
C SER A 60 -28.46 -51.85 9.73
N LYS A 61 -28.02 -52.17 10.94
CA LYS A 61 -28.13 -53.51 11.56
C LYS A 61 -29.23 -53.62 12.64
N LYS A 62 -29.98 -52.54 12.88
CA LYS A 62 -31.11 -52.54 13.82
C LYS A 62 -32.49 -52.54 13.13
N VAL A 63 -32.52 -52.69 11.82
CA VAL A 63 -33.76 -52.67 11.01
C VAL A 63 -34.04 -54.01 10.33
N GLU A 64 -33.07 -54.94 10.30
CA GLU A 64 -33.25 -56.25 9.66
C GLU A 64 -33.89 -57.33 10.56
N ASP A 65 -34.03 -57.10 11.88
CA ASP A 65 -34.57 -58.08 12.83
C ASP A 65 -35.97 -57.75 13.40
N GLU A 66 -36.71 -56.83 12.78
CA GLU A 66 -38.10 -56.50 13.17
C GLU A 66 -39.14 -56.85 12.08
N ASN A 67 -38.82 -57.88 11.27
CA ASN A 67 -39.81 -58.62 10.48
C ASN A 67 -40.46 -59.69 11.36
N ASP A 68 -41.45 -59.31 12.16
CA ASP A 68 -42.65 -60.11 12.40
C ASP A 68 -43.59 -59.38 13.36
N ASN A 69 -44.47 -58.53 12.80
CA ASN A 69 -45.91 -58.51 13.06
C ASN A 69 -46.55 -57.16 12.68
N LYS A 70 -47.46 -57.23 11.70
CA LYS A 70 -48.69 -56.42 11.56
C LYS A 70 -48.59 -54.89 11.26
N LYS A 71 -49.14 -54.61 10.07
CA LYS A 71 -50.18 -53.59 9.75
C LYS A 71 -49.74 -52.19 9.28
N LYS A 72 -49.86 -52.01 7.95
CA LYS A 72 -50.34 -50.82 7.19
C LYS A 72 -50.27 -49.46 7.90
N SER A 73 -49.37 -48.58 7.45
CA SER A 73 -49.59 -47.13 7.46
C SER A 73 -49.03 -46.47 6.18
N LYS A 74 -49.82 -45.59 5.57
CA LYS A 74 -49.59 -45.01 4.23
C LYS A 74 -48.44 -43.99 4.25
N LYS A 75 -47.48 -44.08 3.32
CA LYS A 75 -46.57 -42.97 2.97
C LYS A 75 -47.40 -41.82 2.38
N LYS A 76 -47.46 -40.67 3.06
CA LYS A 76 -47.98 -39.42 2.49
C LYS A 76 -46.87 -38.78 1.66
N ASN A 77 -47.06 -38.73 0.33
CA ASN A 77 -46.20 -37.95 -0.55
C ASN A 77 -46.47 -36.46 -0.31
N ILE A 78 -45.49 -35.72 0.23
CA ILE A 78 -45.57 -34.26 0.32
C ILE A 78 -45.32 -33.71 -1.08
N PHE A 79 -46.41 -33.35 -1.75
CA PHE A 79 -46.37 -32.75 -3.08
C PHE A 79 -45.87 -31.31 -2.96
N LEU A 80 -44.62 -31.05 -3.34
CA LEU A 80 -44.04 -29.71 -3.32
C LEU A 80 -44.62 -28.90 -4.48
N THR A 81 -45.78 -28.32 -4.25
CA THR A 81 -46.48 -27.49 -5.23
C THR A 81 -45.61 -26.29 -5.61
N TRP A 82 -45.53 -25.93 -6.89
CA TRP A 82 -44.75 -24.78 -7.41
C TRP A 82 -45.10 -23.45 -6.70
N LYS A 83 -46.30 -23.37 -6.11
CA LYS A 83 -46.73 -22.25 -5.25
C LYS A 83 -45.89 -22.13 -3.95
N CYS A 84 -45.47 -23.23 -3.34
CA CYS A 84 -44.60 -23.23 -2.15
C CYS A 84 -43.16 -22.83 -2.48
N LEU A 85 -42.69 -23.14 -3.70
CA LEU A 85 -41.39 -22.68 -4.21
C LEU A 85 -41.38 -21.15 -4.35
N GLY A 86 -42.46 -20.59 -4.91
CA GLY A 86 -42.63 -19.15 -5.04
C GLY A 86 -42.58 -18.41 -3.71
N ILE A 87 -43.21 -18.94 -2.65
CA ILE A 87 -43.22 -18.31 -1.32
C ILE A 87 -41.82 -18.35 -0.67
N ASN A 88 -41.10 -19.48 -0.76
CA ASN A 88 -39.75 -19.57 -0.19
C ASN A 88 -38.76 -18.68 -0.95
N LEU A 89 -38.84 -18.61 -2.28
CA LEU A 89 -37.99 -17.73 -3.07
C LEU A 89 -38.32 -16.25 -2.79
N SER A 90 -39.61 -15.92 -2.63
CA SER A 90 -40.05 -14.55 -2.31
C SER A 90 -39.53 -14.05 -0.96
N LEU A 91 -39.28 -14.93 0.02
CA LEU A 91 -38.73 -14.54 1.32
C LEU A 91 -37.20 -14.63 1.38
N THR A 92 -36.60 -15.62 0.70
CA THR A 92 -35.15 -15.85 0.74
C THR A 92 -34.39 -14.85 -0.14
N ILE A 93 -34.94 -14.44 -1.29
CA ILE A 93 -34.28 -13.50 -2.20
C ILE A 93 -34.14 -12.10 -1.57
N PRO A 94 -35.17 -11.50 -0.94
CA PRO A 94 -35.02 -10.21 -0.26
C PRO A 94 -34.12 -10.30 0.97
N ALA A 95 -34.18 -11.40 1.73
CA ALA A 95 -33.29 -11.60 2.88
C ALA A 95 -31.82 -11.72 2.45
N LEU A 96 -31.55 -12.46 1.36
CA LEU A 96 -30.22 -12.57 0.77
C LEU A 96 -29.76 -11.22 0.18
N TYR A 97 -30.64 -10.50 -0.51
CA TYR A 97 -30.35 -9.17 -1.03
C TYR A 97 -30.02 -8.19 0.11
N LEU A 98 -30.82 -8.18 1.18
CA LEU A 98 -30.56 -7.35 2.37
C LEU A 98 -29.24 -7.75 3.03
N TYR A 99 -28.97 -9.05 3.18
CA TYR A 99 -27.70 -9.55 3.71
C TYR A 99 -26.50 -9.11 2.86
N LEU A 100 -26.58 -9.21 1.54
CA LEU A 100 -25.53 -8.74 0.62
C LEU A 100 -25.38 -7.21 0.67
N TYR A 101 -26.50 -6.47 0.76
CA TYR A 101 -26.50 -5.02 0.91
C TYR A 101 -25.83 -4.59 2.22
N LEU A 102 -26.08 -5.29 3.33
CA LEU A 102 -25.42 -5.05 4.62
C LEU A 102 -23.92 -5.35 4.56
N LEU A 103 -23.52 -6.46 3.92
CA LEU A 103 -22.10 -6.77 3.68
C LEU A 103 -21.41 -5.73 2.80
N GLN A 104 -22.11 -5.20 1.80
CA GLN A 104 -21.59 -4.15 0.93
C GLN A 104 -21.46 -2.83 1.67
N ASN A 105 -22.40 -2.49 2.56
CA ASN A 105 -22.29 -1.34 3.46
C ASN A 105 -21.14 -1.49 4.46
N GLU A 106 -20.90 -2.68 5.01
CA GLU A 106 -19.71 -2.93 5.82
C GLU A 106 -18.42 -2.80 5.01
N LYS A 107 -18.38 -3.34 3.78
CA LYS A 107 -17.23 -3.17 2.89
C LYS A 107 -17.04 -1.71 2.50
N ASN A 108 -18.09 -0.92 2.31
CA ASN A 108 -17.97 0.51 2.02
C ASN A 108 -17.48 1.29 3.26
N LYS A 109 -17.92 0.92 4.47
CA LYS A 109 -17.38 1.44 5.74
C LYS A 109 -15.92 1.04 5.98
N LYS A 110 -15.52 -0.19 5.58
CA LYS A 110 -14.15 -0.73 5.71
C LYS A 110 -13.22 -0.34 4.55
N LYS A 111 -13.76 0.04 3.38
CA LYS A 111 -13.05 0.65 2.26
C LYS A 111 -12.73 2.12 2.53
N GLY A 112 -13.45 2.76 3.45
CA GLY A 112 -12.88 3.85 4.22
C GLY A 112 -11.65 3.33 4.94
N PHE A 113 -10.49 3.51 4.30
CA PHE A 113 -9.16 3.28 4.87
C PHE A 113 -9.18 3.75 6.32
N GLY A 114 -8.77 2.86 7.23
CA GLY A 114 -9.02 2.97 8.65
C GLY A 114 -8.93 4.43 9.12
N LYS A 115 -9.99 4.90 9.78
CA LYS A 115 -9.81 5.94 10.80
C LYS A 115 -8.77 5.36 11.75
N THR A 116 -7.50 5.67 11.53
CA THR A 116 -6.52 5.73 12.60
C THR A 116 -6.94 6.93 13.44
N THR A 117 -8.07 6.80 14.14
CA THR A 117 -8.10 7.28 15.51
C THR A 117 -7.08 6.41 16.22
N MET A 118 -5.80 6.77 16.08
CA MET A 118 -4.87 6.49 17.15
C MET A 118 -5.52 7.15 18.36
N GLU A 119 -6.10 6.36 19.25
CA GLU A 119 -6.13 6.79 20.65
C GLU A 119 -4.70 7.22 20.94
N SER A 120 -4.56 8.53 21.17
CA SER A 120 -3.30 9.25 21.17
C SER A 120 -2.40 8.75 22.29
N ILE A 121 -1.66 7.67 22.05
CA ILE A 121 -0.39 7.43 22.72
C ILE A 121 0.65 8.19 21.89
N GLY A 122 0.64 9.51 22.04
CA GLY A 122 1.54 10.45 21.37
C GLY A 122 1.20 10.75 19.91
N LYS A 123 1.09 12.03 19.56
CA LYS A 123 1.11 12.46 18.16
C LYS A 123 2.46 12.03 17.55
N PRO A 124 2.50 11.33 16.40
CA PRO A 124 3.77 11.01 15.77
C PRO A 124 4.49 12.31 15.44
N LEU A 125 5.73 12.45 15.92
CA LEU A 125 6.64 13.54 15.56
C LEU A 125 7.06 13.35 14.10
N ILE A 126 6.20 13.77 13.17
CA ILE A 126 6.42 13.84 11.74
C ILE A 126 6.46 15.32 11.36
N GLY A 127 7.49 15.72 10.62
CA GLY A 127 7.78 17.11 10.32
C GLY A 127 8.79 17.72 11.31
N GLY A 128 9.03 19.01 11.14
CA GLY A 128 10.05 19.77 11.87
C GLY A 128 10.71 20.79 10.96
N ASP A 129 11.51 21.69 11.53
CA ASP A 129 12.13 22.78 10.78
C ASP A 129 13.11 22.25 9.73
N PHE A 130 12.91 22.66 8.48
CA PHE A 130 13.82 22.41 7.38
C PHE A 130 14.21 23.71 6.68
N THR A 131 15.35 23.65 6.01
CA THR A 131 15.83 24.69 5.10
C THR A 131 16.18 23.99 3.79
N LEU A 132 15.55 24.41 2.70
CA LEU A 132 15.74 23.87 1.36
C LEU A 132 15.87 25.01 0.37
N ILE A 133 16.20 24.67 -0.87
CA ILE A 133 16.32 25.58 -2.00
C ILE A 133 15.14 25.30 -2.91
N ASN A 134 14.37 26.33 -3.29
CA ASN A 134 13.29 26.16 -4.23
C ASN A 134 13.79 26.13 -5.68
N HIS A 135 12.91 25.77 -6.61
CA HIS A 135 13.17 25.71 -8.05
C HIS A 135 13.45 27.07 -8.72
N HIS A 136 13.39 28.18 -7.97
CA HIS A 136 13.85 29.51 -8.39
C HIS A 136 15.23 29.87 -7.82
N GLY A 137 15.84 29.00 -7.01
CA GLY A 137 17.14 29.23 -6.37
C GLY A 137 17.06 29.96 -5.03
N ASN A 138 15.86 30.24 -4.52
CA ASN A 138 15.66 30.91 -3.24
C ASN A 138 15.71 29.91 -2.08
N ILE A 139 16.30 30.34 -0.95
CA ILE A 139 16.28 29.56 0.29
C ILE A 139 14.88 29.67 0.90
N VAL A 140 14.25 28.53 1.16
CA VAL A 140 12.93 28.44 1.79
C VAL A 140 12.99 27.59 3.05
N THR A 141 12.11 27.90 3.99
CA THR A 141 11.95 27.16 5.24
C THR A 141 10.48 26.83 5.45
N ASN A 142 10.15 26.04 6.47
CA ASN A 142 8.76 25.78 6.86
C ASN A 142 7.96 27.08 7.04
N LYS A 143 8.63 28.14 7.51
CA LYS A 143 8.01 29.45 7.75
C LYS A 143 7.50 30.09 6.46
N SER A 144 8.14 29.79 5.33
CA SER A 144 7.75 30.29 4.00
C SER A 144 6.37 29.77 3.56
N PHE A 145 5.90 28.67 4.15
CA PHE A 145 4.63 28.04 3.81
C PHE A 145 3.55 28.21 4.89
N LYS A 146 3.77 29.11 5.86
CA LYS A 146 2.75 29.43 6.86
C LYS A 146 1.51 30.05 6.20
N ASN A 147 0.37 29.88 6.84
CA ASN A 147 -0.95 30.35 6.37
C ASN A 147 -1.40 29.70 5.05
N LYS A 148 -0.84 28.54 4.69
CA LYS A 148 -1.38 27.67 3.65
C LYS A 148 -1.22 26.22 4.08
N PHE A 149 -2.20 25.38 3.74
CA PHE A 149 -2.01 23.95 3.85
C PHE A 149 -0.92 23.52 2.86
N CYS A 150 -0.13 22.51 3.21
CA CYS A 150 0.89 21.99 2.31
C CYS A 150 0.62 20.53 2.01
N LEU A 151 0.63 20.16 0.73
CA LEU A 151 0.63 18.76 0.32
C LEU A 151 2.02 18.44 -0.22
N ILE A 152 2.81 17.72 0.57
CA ILE A 152 4.22 17.42 0.27
C ILE A 152 4.32 16.02 -0.33
N TYR A 153 5.03 15.89 -1.45
CA TYR A 153 5.40 14.61 -2.05
C TYR A 153 6.92 14.53 -2.18
N PHE A 154 7.50 13.38 -1.83
CA PHE A 154 8.92 13.08 -1.97
C PHE A 154 9.15 12.21 -3.19
N GLY A 155 10.04 12.61 -4.09
CA GLY A 155 10.36 11.86 -5.30
C GLY A 155 11.63 12.36 -5.98
N PHE A 156 11.83 12.03 -7.26
CA PHE A 156 12.98 12.49 -8.04
C PHE A 156 12.61 12.60 -9.52
N THR A 157 13.27 13.48 -10.27
CA THR A 157 12.83 13.83 -11.64
C THR A 157 13.06 12.72 -12.67
N TYR A 158 13.97 11.79 -12.39
CA TYR A 158 14.32 10.65 -13.26
C TYR A 158 13.50 9.39 -13.00
N CYS A 159 12.42 9.47 -12.20
CA CYS A 159 11.58 8.31 -11.93
C CYS A 159 10.75 7.95 -13.18
N PRO A 160 10.83 6.71 -13.69
CA PRO A 160 10.23 6.35 -14.99
C PRO A 160 8.70 6.41 -14.98
N ASP A 161 8.05 5.96 -13.89
CA ASP A 161 6.61 5.73 -13.90
C ASP A 161 5.87 6.34 -12.70
N ILE A 162 6.36 6.14 -11.47
CA ILE A 162 5.56 6.37 -10.25
C ILE A 162 5.49 7.85 -9.87
N CYS A 163 6.59 8.61 -9.91
CA CYS A 163 6.56 10.03 -9.56
C CYS A 163 5.64 10.84 -10.49
N PRO A 164 5.69 10.68 -11.82
CA PRO A 164 4.78 11.40 -12.72
C PRO A 164 3.31 11.12 -12.41
N GLN A 165 2.94 9.85 -12.16
CA GLN A 165 1.56 9.47 -11.82
C GLN A 165 1.09 10.11 -10.51
N GLU A 166 1.94 10.13 -9.49
CA GLU A 166 1.59 10.71 -8.20
C GLU A 166 1.51 12.25 -8.24
N LEU A 167 2.37 12.91 -9.02
CA LEU A 167 2.31 14.37 -9.22
C LEU A 167 1.10 14.79 -10.06
N GLU A 168 0.72 14.02 -11.07
CA GLU A 168 -0.54 14.24 -11.79
C GLU A 168 -1.74 14.09 -10.85
N LYS A 169 -1.75 13.03 -10.03
CA LYS A 169 -2.77 12.82 -8.99
C LYS A 169 -2.82 14.01 -8.02
N GLN A 170 -1.66 14.48 -7.54
CA GLN A 170 -1.56 15.64 -6.66
C GLN A 170 -2.14 16.90 -7.32
N THR A 171 -1.81 17.13 -8.59
CA THR A 171 -2.29 18.29 -9.35
C THR A 171 -3.82 18.28 -9.46
N ILE A 172 -4.43 17.15 -9.82
CA ILE A 172 -5.89 17.01 -9.90
C ILE A 172 -6.56 17.27 -8.54
N VAL A 173 -5.97 16.78 -7.45
CA VAL A 173 -6.48 17.02 -6.09
C VAL A 173 -6.46 18.51 -5.76
N ILE A 174 -5.33 19.18 -6.02
CA ILE A 174 -5.16 20.60 -5.74
C ILE A 174 -6.12 21.46 -6.55
N GLU A 175 -6.29 21.17 -7.85
CA GLU A 175 -7.24 21.89 -8.70
C GLU A 175 -8.69 21.79 -8.17
N LYS A 176 -9.10 20.58 -7.75
CA LYS A 176 -10.43 20.37 -7.16
C LYS A 176 -10.60 21.15 -5.85
N ILE A 177 -9.59 21.15 -4.98
CA ILE A 177 -9.60 21.92 -3.73
C ILE A 177 -9.62 23.42 -4.02
N HIS A 178 -8.80 23.91 -4.95
CA HIS A 178 -8.76 25.33 -5.33
C HIS A 178 -10.07 25.80 -5.93
N LYS A 179 -10.75 24.96 -6.71
CA LYS A 179 -12.09 25.28 -7.22
C LYS A 179 -13.12 25.48 -6.11
N LYS A 180 -12.98 24.78 -4.96
CA LYS A 180 -13.92 24.85 -3.84
C LYS A 180 -13.55 25.92 -2.80
N TYR A 181 -12.26 26.09 -2.52
CA TYR A 181 -11.76 26.89 -1.38
C TYR A 181 -10.82 28.05 -1.76
N GLY A 182 -10.45 28.18 -3.04
CA GLY A 182 -9.43 29.14 -3.48
C GLY A 182 -8.00 28.67 -3.19
N ASP A 183 -7.05 29.59 -3.22
CA ASP A 183 -5.60 29.30 -3.10
C ASP A 183 -5.16 29.03 -1.65
N ILE A 184 -5.75 28.00 -1.02
CA ILE A 184 -5.54 27.69 0.40
C ILE A 184 -4.53 26.57 0.65
N ILE A 185 -4.20 25.81 -0.39
CA ILE A 185 -3.29 24.67 -0.32
C ILE A 185 -2.18 24.80 -1.37
N THR A 186 -0.96 24.48 -0.99
CA THR A 186 0.23 24.56 -1.85
C THR A 186 0.78 23.15 -2.09
N PRO A 187 0.85 22.69 -3.35
CA PRO A 187 1.56 21.45 -3.67
C PRO A 187 3.07 21.66 -3.63
N ILE A 188 3.76 20.78 -2.93
CA ILE A 188 5.22 20.80 -2.77
C ILE A 188 5.78 19.46 -3.23
N PHE A 189 6.80 19.52 -4.08
CA PHE A 189 7.62 18.39 -4.49
C PHE A 189 9.01 18.54 -3.87
N ILE A 190 9.48 17.54 -3.12
CA ILE A 190 10.82 17.52 -2.54
C ILE A 190 11.63 16.43 -3.25
N SER A 191 12.71 16.83 -3.90
CA SER A 191 13.63 15.87 -4.52
C SER A 191 14.44 15.11 -3.46
N VAL A 192 14.54 13.80 -3.62
CA VAL A 192 15.45 12.93 -2.86
C VAL A 192 16.80 12.70 -3.55
N ASP A 193 17.00 13.27 -4.74
CA ASP A 193 18.19 13.07 -5.59
C ASP A 193 18.90 14.38 -5.96
N PRO A 194 19.55 15.06 -5.00
CA PRO A 194 20.17 16.36 -5.25
C PRO A 194 21.37 16.30 -6.22
N GLN A 195 21.87 15.11 -6.58
CA GLN A 195 22.97 14.97 -7.53
C GLN A 195 22.53 15.19 -8.99
N ARG A 196 21.31 14.74 -9.34
CA ARG A 196 20.76 14.88 -10.69
C ARG A 196 19.71 15.98 -10.77
N ASP A 197 18.95 16.18 -9.70
CA ASP A 197 17.84 17.12 -9.65
C ASP A 197 18.33 18.53 -9.27
N THR A 198 18.96 19.19 -10.25
CA THR A 198 19.35 20.60 -10.14
C THR A 198 18.12 21.51 -10.05
N VAL A 199 18.30 22.74 -9.54
CA VAL A 199 17.25 23.77 -9.49
C VAL A 199 16.56 23.95 -10.86
N ALA A 200 17.35 24.00 -11.94
CA ALA A 200 16.83 24.15 -13.30
C ALA A 200 16.01 22.94 -13.76
N GLN A 201 16.51 21.73 -13.48
CA GLN A 201 15.82 20.47 -13.81
C GLN A 201 14.49 20.36 -13.09
N ILE A 202 14.47 20.66 -11.79
CA ILE A 202 13.23 20.64 -10.99
C ILE A 202 12.25 21.71 -11.47
N ASN A 203 12.72 22.92 -11.82
CA ASN A 203 11.85 23.97 -12.37
C ASN A 203 11.14 23.50 -13.64
N TYR A 204 11.90 22.91 -14.57
CA TYR A 204 11.34 22.35 -15.80
C TYR A 204 10.31 21.25 -15.49
N TYR A 205 10.67 20.33 -14.59
CA TYR A 205 9.80 19.23 -14.19
C TYR A 205 8.52 19.71 -13.50
N CYS A 206 8.59 20.67 -12.57
CA CYS A 206 7.40 21.19 -11.89
C CYS A 206 6.46 21.90 -12.87
N LYS A 207 7.02 22.69 -13.81
CA LYS A 207 6.24 23.39 -14.84
C LYS A 207 5.47 22.46 -15.77
N SER A 208 5.92 21.22 -16.00
CA SER A 208 5.17 20.27 -16.84
C SER A 208 3.90 19.73 -16.18
N PHE A 209 3.77 19.81 -14.84
CA PHE A 209 2.58 19.35 -14.13
C PHE A 209 1.65 20.50 -13.77
N SER A 210 2.15 21.51 -13.05
CA SER A 210 1.32 22.64 -12.60
C SER A 210 2.18 23.88 -12.32
N PRO A 211 1.75 25.08 -12.75
CA PRO A 211 2.45 26.32 -12.43
C PRO A 211 2.43 26.65 -10.92
N LYS A 212 1.56 25.99 -10.14
CA LYS A 212 1.49 26.15 -8.67
C LYS A 212 2.35 25.16 -7.89
N LEU A 213 2.96 24.19 -8.57
CA LEU A 213 3.80 23.16 -7.95
C LEU A 213 5.15 23.75 -7.56
N ILE A 214 5.44 23.74 -6.26
CA ILE A 214 6.73 24.21 -5.75
C ILE A 214 7.68 23.03 -5.62
N GLY A 215 8.69 22.99 -6.49
CA GLY A 215 9.81 22.08 -6.36
C GLY A 215 10.87 22.57 -5.38
N LEU A 216 11.36 21.68 -4.52
CA LEU A 216 12.41 21.90 -3.53
C LEU A 216 13.55 20.88 -3.69
N THR A 217 14.78 21.36 -3.50
CA THR A 217 16.02 20.58 -3.49
C THR A 217 17.00 21.14 -2.46
N GLY A 218 18.21 20.62 -2.39
CA GLY A 218 19.23 21.09 -1.47
C GLY A 218 20.52 20.29 -1.57
N THR A 219 21.38 20.42 -0.56
CA THR A 219 22.54 19.54 -0.44
C THR A 219 22.11 18.14 0.02
N LYS A 220 22.96 17.13 -0.18
CA LYS A 220 22.70 15.75 0.29
C LYS A 220 22.39 15.71 1.80
N GLU A 221 23.01 16.57 2.58
CA GLU A 221 22.79 16.70 4.03
C GLU A 221 21.41 17.27 4.36
N LEU A 222 20.99 18.33 3.66
CA LEU A 222 19.66 18.93 3.83
C LEU A 222 18.57 17.94 3.45
N ILE A 223 18.69 17.27 2.30
CA ILE A 223 17.74 16.24 1.87
C ILE A 223 17.66 15.09 2.87
N LYS A 224 18.80 14.58 3.34
CA LYS A 224 18.84 13.52 4.37
C LYS A 224 18.17 13.96 5.66
N HIS A 225 18.36 15.21 6.07
CA HIS A 225 17.73 15.78 7.25
C HIS A 225 16.20 15.84 7.10
N VAL A 226 15.70 16.38 5.98
CA VAL A 226 14.25 16.47 5.72
C VAL A 226 13.63 15.09 5.59
N ALA A 227 14.26 14.17 4.85
CA ALA A 227 13.79 12.80 4.75
C ALA A 227 13.65 12.14 6.12
N LYS A 228 14.59 12.40 7.05
CA LYS A 228 14.51 11.91 8.43
C LYS A 228 13.34 12.53 9.21
N LEU A 229 13.09 13.83 9.09
CA LEU A 229 11.97 14.53 9.76
C LEU A 229 10.61 13.97 9.34
N PHE A 230 10.45 13.66 8.05
CA PHE A 230 9.22 13.09 7.50
C PHE A 230 9.20 11.55 7.54
N ARG A 231 10.25 10.92 8.08
CA ARG A 231 10.45 9.46 8.11
C ARG A 231 10.34 8.80 6.73
N VAL A 232 10.77 9.52 5.71
CA VAL A 232 10.82 9.07 4.32
C VAL A 232 12.03 8.16 4.17
N TYR A 233 11.77 6.91 3.78
CA TYR A 233 12.82 6.00 3.35
C TYR A 233 13.17 6.32 1.90
N TYR A 234 14.47 6.46 1.62
CA TYR A 234 15.01 6.45 0.27
C TYR A 234 16.32 5.67 0.23
N ASN A 235 16.56 4.92 -0.84
CA ASN A 235 17.78 4.17 -1.06
C ASN A 235 18.32 4.43 -2.46
N GLU A 236 19.56 4.88 -2.53
CA GLU A 236 20.32 5.00 -3.78
C GLU A 236 20.71 3.56 -4.20
N ASN A 237 19.94 2.94 -5.09
CA ASN A 237 20.26 1.59 -5.54
C ASN A 237 21.54 1.65 -6.38
N VAL A 238 22.65 1.10 -5.85
CA VAL A 238 23.85 0.82 -6.63
C VAL A 238 23.44 -0.15 -7.73
N THR A 239 23.53 0.26 -8.99
CA THR A 239 23.18 -0.60 -10.12
C THR A 239 23.88 -1.94 -10.06
N ASP A 240 23.13 -2.98 -10.41
CA ASP A 240 23.67 -4.31 -10.65
C ASP A 240 24.90 -4.20 -11.57
N VAL A 241 26.03 -4.67 -11.07
CA VAL A 241 27.31 -4.85 -11.78
C VAL A 241 27.17 -5.78 -13.01
N ASN A 242 25.97 -6.33 -13.24
CA ASN A 242 25.63 -7.19 -14.38
C ASN A 242 24.81 -6.49 -15.47
N TYR A 243 24.32 -5.26 -15.27
CA TYR A 243 23.68 -4.48 -16.34
C TYR A 243 24.72 -3.76 -17.23
N SER A 244 26.00 -3.86 -16.87
CA SER A 244 27.10 -3.06 -17.43
C SER A 244 27.92 -3.76 -18.51
N LYS A 245 27.79 -5.07 -18.74
CA LYS A 245 28.76 -5.80 -19.60
C LYS A 245 28.36 -5.98 -21.06
N GLU A 246 27.08 -5.95 -21.41
CA GLU A 246 26.65 -6.13 -22.82
C GLU A 246 26.34 -4.81 -23.53
N ASN A 247 26.13 -3.70 -22.80
CA ASN A 247 25.83 -2.39 -23.39
C ASN A 247 26.98 -1.36 -23.27
N GLU A 248 28.17 -1.80 -22.85
CA GLU A 248 29.36 -0.95 -22.64
C GLU A 248 29.94 -0.37 -23.94
N SER A 249 29.54 -0.91 -25.09
CA SER A 249 29.99 -0.46 -26.41
C SER A 249 29.11 0.64 -27.02
N ILE A 250 27.93 0.94 -26.48
CA ILE A 250 27.00 1.94 -27.05
C ILE A 250 27.06 3.28 -26.28
N SER A 251 27.45 3.28 -25.00
CA SER A 251 27.47 4.49 -24.17
C SER A 251 28.88 5.10 -24.02
N LYS A 252 29.63 5.25 -25.11
CA LYS A 252 30.93 5.96 -25.11
C LYS A 252 30.87 7.40 -25.62
N ASN A 253 29.70 7.88 -26.04
CA ASN A 253 29.56 9.20 -26.65
C ASN A 253 28.83 10.26 -25.81
N ASN A 254 28.35 9.96 -24.60
CA ASN A 254 27.67 10.95 -23.75
C ASN A 254 28.22 10.93 -22.31
N ASN A 255 28.76 12.06 -21.86
CA ASN A 255 29.41 12.30 -20.56
C ASN A 255 28.46 12.32 -19.34
N TYR A 256 27.43 11.47 -19.28
CA TYR A 256 26.57 11.34 -18.10
C TYR A 256 26.15 9.88 -17.89
N ASN A 257 26.90 9.16 -17.07
CA ASN A 257 26.67 7.75 -16.76
C ASN A 257 25.84 7.61 -15.47
N TYR A 258 24.62 8.16 -15.47
CA TYR A 258 23.68 8.01 -14.35
C TYR A 258 22.70 6.86 -14.58
N ASN A 259 23.22 5.64 -14.69
CA ASN A 259 22.37 4.46 -14.61
C ASN A 259 22.21 4.14 -13.11
N TYR A 260 21.27 4.78 -12.43
CA TYR A 260 20.80 4.33 -11.10
C TYR A 260 19.38 4.83 -10.84
N LEU A 261 18.63 4.04 -10.07
CA LEU A 261 17.28 4.37 -9.61
C LEU A 261 17.31 4.55 -8.10
N ILE A 262 16.45 5.43 -7.59
CA ILE A 262 16.27 5.61 -6.16
C ILE A 262 14.93 5.00 -5.78
N ASP A 263 14.96 4.04 -4.87
CA ASP A 263 13.73 3.61 -4.20
C ASP A 263 13.35 4.71 -3.21
N HIS A 264 12.12 5.20 -3.26
CA HIS A 264 11.61 6.17 -2.30
C HIS A 264 10.18 5.86 -1.88
N SER A 265 9.77 6.48 -0.78
CA SER A 265 8.41 6.33 -0.24
C SER A 265 7.39 7.04 -1.14
N ILE A 266 6.32 6.33 -1.51
CA ILE A 266 5.23 6.83 -2.39
C ILE A 266 4.08 7.34 -1.51
N ILE A 267 4.35 8.42 -0.76
CA ILE A 267 3.44 8.97 0.24
C ILE A 267 3.35 10.48 0.08
N HIS A 268 2.13 11.01 0.09
CA HIS A 268 1.86 12.43 0.24
C HIS A 268 1.62 12.76 1.72
N TYR A 269 2.19 13.86 2.19
CA TYR A 269 2.02 14.34 3.56
C TYR A 269 1.23 15.63 3.54
N LEU A 270 0.16 15.71 4.33
CA LEU A 270 -0.64 16.91 4.52
C LEU A 270 -0.19 17.64 5.78
N LEU A 271 0.19 18.90 5.63
CA LEU A 271 0.47 19.80 6.73
C LEU A 271 -0.61 20.87 6.87
N ASP A 272 -0.85 21.29 8.10
CA ASP A 272 -1.71 22.43 8.42
C ASP A 272 -1.03 23.78 8.07
N THR A 273 -1.76 24.86 8.29
CA THR A 273 -1.32 26.25 8.07
C THR A 273 -0.16 26.69 8.97
N ASN A 274 0.13 25.94 10.03
CA ASN A 274 1.25 26.17 10.95
C ASN A 274 2.47 25.29 10.62
N GLY A 275 2.34 24.36 9.66
CA GLY A 275 3.37 23.39 9.29
C GLY A 275 3.36 22.11 10.15
N ASN A 276 2.31 21.87 10.94
CA ASN A 276 2.14 20.62 11.68
C ASN A 276 1.56 19.53 10.79
N PHE A 277 1.99 18.29 11.01
CA PHE A 277 1.46 17.13 10.31
C PHE A 277 -0.01 16.86 10.67
N LEU A 278 -0.85 16.66 9.65
CA LEU A 278 -2.27 16.31 9.78
C LEU A 278 -2.54 14.84 9.40
N ASP A 279 -2.21 14.48 8.16
CA ASP A 279 -2.53 13.16 7.60
C ASP A 279 -1.55 12.79 6.48
N PHE A 280 -1.59 11.54 6.02
CA PHE A 280 -0.80 11.06 4.90
C PHE A 280 -1.65 10.25 3.92
N PHE A 281 -1.27 10.28 2.64
CA PHE A 281 -1.94 9.55 1.56
C PHE A 281 -0.92 8.71 0.80
N GLY A 282 -1.00 7.39 0.95
CA GLY A 282 -0.19 6.47 0.16
C GLY A 282 -0.70 6.30 -1.27
N LYS A 283 0.04 5.53 -2.08
CA LYS A 283 -0.32 5.19 -3.47
C LYS A 283 -1.78 4.73 -3.66
N ASN A 284 -2.31 3.96 -2.73
CA ASN A 284 -3.67 3.39 -2.82
C ASN A 284 -4.79 4.41 -2.64
N ALA A 285 -4.50 5.62 -2.15
CA ALA A 285 -5.50 6.67 -2.00
C ALA A 285 -5.92 7.22 -3.35
N THR A 286 -7.23 7.24 -3.60
CA THR A 286 -7.81 7.79 -4.83
C THR A 286 -7.88 9.32 -4.78
N THR A 287 -7.99 9.96 -5.96
CA THR A 287 -8.16 11.43 -6.03
C THR A 287 -9.40 11.91 -5.28
N SER A 288 -10.51 11.18 -5.32
CA SER A 288 -11.73 11.55 -4.60
C SER A 288 -11.52 11.50 -3.09
N GLU A 289 -10.97 10.39 -2.58
CA GLU A 289 -10.73 10.23 -1.15
C GLU A 289 -9.75 11.29 -0.61
N MET A 290 -8.71 11.64 -1.37
CA MET A 290 -7.80 12.73 -1.01
C MET A 290 -8.54 14.06 -0.94
N VAL A 291 -9.37 14.39 -1.93
CA VAL A 291 -10.16 15.63 -1.94
C VAL A 291 -11.15 15.68 -0.79
N ASP A 292 -11.86 14.59 -0.52
CA ASP A 292 -12.87 14.52 0.54
C ASP A 292 -12.22 14.72 1.92
N LYS A 293 -11.12 14.01 2.20
CA LYS A 293 -10.38 14.17 3.46
C LYS A 293 -9.72 15.55 3.61
N ILE A 294 -9.06 16.05 2.57
CA ILE A 294 -8.45 17.39 2.61
C ILE A 294 -9.52 18.45 2.83
N SER A 295 -10.69 18.31 2.19
CA SER A 295 -11.84 19.18 2.41
C SER A 295 -12.31 19.16 3.86
N GLU A 296 -12.41 17.98 4.49
CA GLU A 296 -12.78 17.84 5.91
C GLU A 296 -11.80 18.61 6.82
N TYR A 297 -10.49 18.46 6.61
CA TYR A 297 -9.48 19.21 7.38
C TYR A 297 -9.57 20.73 7.16
N ILE A 298 -9.82 21.18 5.92
CA ILE A 298 -9.97 22.60 5.60
C ILE A 298 -11.23 23.16 6.25
N ASP A 299 -12.37 22.46 6.14
CA ASP A 299 -13.65 22.85 6.73
C ASP A 299 -13.53 22.96 8.26
N ASP A 300 -12.90 21.98 8.90
CA ASP A 300 -12.61 22.00 10.34
C ASP A 300 -11.75 23.18 10.75
N HIS A 301 -10.72 23.50 9.98
CA HIS A 301 -9.86 24.64 10.23
C HIS A 301 -10.61 25.97 10.06
N MET A 302 -11.39 26.12 8.98
CA MET A 302 -12.22 27.31 8.76
C MET A 302 -13.28 27.50 9.85
N ASN A 303 -13.89 26.41 10.33
CA ASN A 303 -14.87 26.45 11.41
C ASN A 303 -14.26 26.89 12.74
N LYS A 304 -13.01 26.47 13.03
CA LYS A 304 -12.27 26.89 14.23
C LYS A 304 -11.72 28.32 14.11
N HIS A 305 -11.43 28.78 12.90
CA HIS A 305 -10.87 30.10 12.61
C HIS A 305 -11.78 30.90 11.66
N LYS A 306 -12.91 31.39 12.18
CA LYS A 306 -13.92 32.17 11.42
C LYS A 306 -13.37 33.41 10.69
N ASP A 307 -12.18 33.89 11.07
CA ASP A 307 -11.51 35.06 10.49
C ASP A 307 -10.45 34.71 9.43
N TYR A 308 -10.36 33.45 8.98
CA TYR A 308 -9.35 33.06 7.99
C TYR A 308 -9.61 33.75 6.63
N PRO A 309 -8.66 34.52 6.09
CA PRO A 309 -8.89 35.31 4.88
C PRO A 309 -9.12 34.38 3.67
N LYS A 310 -10.31 34.46 3.09
CA LYS A 310 -10.71 33.72 1.88
C LYS A 310 -9.91 34.08 0.63
N ASN A 311 -9.07 35.11 0.69
CA ASN A 311 -8.19 35.54 -0.40
C ASN A 311 -6.84 35.96 0.18
N THR A 312 -5.83 35.08 0.13
CA THR A 312 -4.44 35.51 0.32
C THR A 312 -3.57 35.05 -0.85
N ILE A 313 -3.44 35.99 -1.79
CA ILE A 313 -2.25 36.40 -2.55
C ILE A 313 -1.30 35.25 -2.95
N SER A 314 -1.16 35.12 -4.27
CA SER A 314 -0.08 34.40 -4.96
C SER A 314 1.26 34.70 -4.31
N ILE A 315 1.84 33.71 -3.64
CA ILE A 315 3.23 33.79 -3.22
C ILE A 315 4.04 33.59 -4.50
N GLN A 316 4.66 34.65 -5.00
CA GLN A 316 5.84 34.51 -5.87
C GLN A 316 6.95 33.94 -4.99
N ALA A 317 7.04 32.61 -4.95
CA ALA A 317 8.17 31.88 -4.38
C ALA A 317 9.10 31.48 -5.51
#